data_AF-A0AAX2RCT2-F1
#
_entry.id   AF-A0AAX2RCT2-F1
#
_cell.length_a   1.000
_cell.length_b   1.000
_cell.length_c   1.000
_cell.angle_alpha   90.00
_cell.angle_beta   90.00
_cell.angle_gamma   90.00
#
_symmetry.space_group_name_H-M   'P 1'
#
loop_
_entity.id
_entity.type
_entity.pdbx_description
1 polymer ?
#
loop_
_entity_poly.entity_id
_entity_poly.type
_entity_poly.pdbx_seq_one_letter_code
_entity_poly.pdbx_strand_id
1 'polypeptide(L)'
;MLDKTLADMGQDYGLDLSPDFQRGHVWTGEQQRHYIENVMRGAVPTSGLTIQFNCPTFESLLVKSDGDLPAGFQVMDGLQRLTAVKEFLAGNVRPFGLTLGDLEGTSFTPRGMTYRLRFATFCFQYKLDVLDHYLALNRGGTPHSAEEIARVVAMRDELIRTGAPSSR
;
A
#
# COMPACT_ATOMS: atom_id res chain seq x y z
N MET A 1 -3.27 -0.44 -17.03
CA MET A 1 -4.05 0.60 -16.32
C MET A 1 -3.42 0.87 -14.97
N LEU A 2 -3.29 -0.14 -14.10
CA LEU A 2 -2.57 -0.02 -12.82
C LEU A 2 -1.10 0.41 -12.98
N ASP A 3 -0.31 -0.26 -13.83
CA ASP A 3 1.10 0.11 -14.01
C ASP A 3 1.28 1.53 -14.54
N LYS A 4 0.35 1.96 -15.42
CA LYS A 4 0.31 3.35 -15.89
C LYS A 4 0.02 4.29 -14.71
N THR A 5 -0.99 4.01 -13.89
CA THR A 5 -1.29 4.83 -12.70
C THR A 5 -0.08 4.96 -11.76
N LEU A 6 0.63 3.86 -11.49
CA LEU A 6 1.83 3.89 -10.64
C LEU A 6 2.99 4.62 -11.31
N ALA A 7 3.15 4.49 -12.62
CA ALA A 7 4.16 5.22 -13.38
C ALA A 7 3.88 6.73 -13.37
N ASP A 8 2.63 7.13 -13.63
CA ASP A 8 2.19 8.53 -13.58
C ASP A 8 2.41 9.11 -12.16
N MET A 9 2.03 8.39 -11.10
CA MET A 9 2.35 8.78 -9.70
C MET A 9 3.85 8.97 -9.48
N GLY A 10 4.67 8.05 -10.01
CA GLY A 10 6.12 8.12 -9.90
C GLY A 10 6.75 9.28 -10.67
N GLN A 11 6.21 9.64 -11.84
CA GLN A 11 6.68 10.78 -12.62
C GLN A 11 6.24 12.13 -12.04
N ASP A 12 4.99 12.22 -11.58
CA ASP A 12 4.41 13.49 -11.13
C ASP A 12 4.87 13.87 -9.72
N TYR A 13 5.03 12.89 -8.82
CA TYR A 13 5.35 13.13 -7.41
C TYR A 13 6.57 12.36 -6.89
N GLY A 14 6.89 11.22 -7.51
CA GLY A 14 7.77 10.19 -6.94
C GLY A 14 6.97 9.07 -6.27
N LEU A 15 7.53 7.86 -6.24
CA LEU A 15 6.88 6.68 -5.68
C LEU A 15 7.90 5.72 -5.05
N ASP A 16 7.73 5.47 -3.76
CA ASP A 16 8.48 4.51 -2.96
C ASP A 16 7.54 3.45 -2.37
N LEU A 17 7.66 2.22 -2.89
CA LEU A 17 6.92 1.06 -2.39
C LEU A 17 7.66 0.29 -1.30
N SER A 18 8.88 0.72 -0.94
CA SER A 18 9.73 0.10 0.07
C SER A 18 10.36 1.15 1.00
N PRO A 19 9.56 2.07 1.58
CA PRO A 19 10.09 3.00 2.56
C PRO A 19 10.61 2.21 3.78
N ASP A 20 11.53 2.80 4.53
CA ASP A 20 12.28 2.10 5.59
C ASP A 20 11.40 1.49 6.70
N PHE A 21 10.21 2.04 6.93
CA PHE A 21 9.23 1.50 7.87
C PHE A 21 8.39 0.33 7.31
N GLN A 22 8.34 0.17 5.99
CA GLN A 22 7.56 -0.88 5.35
C GLN A 22 8.28 -2.23 5.41
N ARG A 23 7.51 -3.30 5.60
CA ARG A 23 8.04 -4.67 5.50
C ARG A 23 8.19 -5.09 4.04
N GLY A 24 9.05 -6.07 3.78
CA GLY A 24 9.20 -6.65 2.45
C GLY A 24 7.95 -7.41 1.93
N HIS A 25 8.10 -8.04 0.77
CA HIS A 25 7.08 -8.95 0.22
C HIS A 25 7.06 -10.27 1.00
N VAL A 26 6.01 -10.50 1.77
CA VAL A 26 5.87 -11.66 2.67
C VAL A 26 4.72 -12.59 2.29
N TRP A 27 3.84 -12.18 1.36
CA TRP A 27 2.83 -13.07 0.81
C TRP A 27 3.45 -14.05 -0.18
N THR A 28 3.28 -15.34 0.12
CA THR A 28 3.53 -16.43 -0.82
C THR A 28 2.64 -16.33 -2.06
N GLY A 29 3.04 -16.98 -3.16
CA GLY A 29 2.21 -17.05 -4.37
C GLY A 29 0.80 -17.63 -4.11
N GLU A 30 0.68 -18.55 -3.15
CA GLU A 30 -0.62 -19.10 -2.74
C GLU A 30 -1.51 -18.04 -2.05
N GLN A 31 -0.95 -17.24 -1.15
CA GLN A 31 -1.67 -16.15 -0.50
C GLN A 31 -2.10 -15.07 -1.50
N GLN A 32 -1.22 -14.73 -2.45
CA GLN A 32 -1.55 -13.81 -3.53
C GLN A 32 -2.70 -14.36 -4.39
N ARG A 33 -2.61 -15.62 -4.82
CA ARG A 33 -3.69 -16.29 -5.58
C ARG A 33 -5.00 -16.27 -4.82
N HIS A 34 -5.00 -16.69 -3.55
CA HIS A 34 -6.20 -16.72 -2.71
C HIS A 34 -6.83 -15.33 -2.53
N TYR A 35 -6.01 -14.28 -2.42
CA TYR A 35 -6.53 -12.90 -2.39
C TYR A 35 -7.25 -12.55 -3.70
N ILE A 36 -6.63 -12.80 -4.86
CA ILE A 36 -7.24 -12.48 -6.17
C ILE A 36 -8.53 -13.29 -6.41
N GLU A 37 -8.55 -14.57 -6.04
CA GLU A 37 -9.75 -15.41 -6.11
C GLU A 37 -10.91 -14.83 -5.28
N ASN A 38 -10.63 -14.33 -4.08
CA ASN A 38 -11.65 -13.71 -3.23
C ASN A 38 -12.10 -12.34 -3.73
N VAL A 39 -11.20 -11.57 -4.37
CA VAL A 39 -11.58 -10.34 -5.09
C VAL A 39 -12.56 -10.67 -6.22
N MET A 40 -12.27 -11.70 -7.03
CA MET A 40 -13.16 -12.12 -8.11
C MET A 40 -14.52 -12.63 -7.62
N ARG A 41 -14.55 -13.28 -6.45
CA ARG A 41 -15.80 -13.72 -5.80
C ARG A 41 -16.61 -12.58 -5.16
N GLY A 42 -16.04 -11.38 -5.06
CA GLY A 42 -16.66 -10.28 -4.33
C GLY A 42 -16.70 -10.45 -2.81
N ALA A 43 -15.87 -11.36 -2.28
CA ALA A 43 -15.79 -11.64 -0.84
C ALA A 43 -14.91 -10.64 -0.08
N VAL A 44 -14.09 -9.87 -0.80
CA VAL A 44 -13.19 -8.87 -0.21
C VAL A 44 -13.95 -7.56 0.04
N PRO A 45 -14.04 -7.07 1.29
CA PRO A 45 -14.67 -5.79 1.59
C PRO A 45 -13.83 -4.64 1.03
N THR A 46 -14.42 -3.44 0.93
CA THR A 46 -13.74 -2.25 0.39
C THR A 46 -12.40 -1.96 1.06
N SER A 47 -12.28 -2.13 2.38
CA SER A 47 -11.02 -1.95 3.11
C SER A 47 -9.92 -2.90 2.62
N GLY A 48 -10.30 -4.12 2.22
CA GLY A 48 -9.40 -5.09 1.60
C GLY A 48 -9.06 -4.78 0.13
N LEU A 49 -9.65 -3.74 -0.47
CA LEU A 49 -9.30 -3.23 -1.80
C LEU A 49 -8.55 -1.89 -1.74
N THR A 50 -8.45 -1.29 -0.56
CA THR A 50 -7.79 0.00 -0.37
C THR A 50 -6.28 -0.17 -0.20
N ILE A 51 -5.52 0.62 -0.94
CA ILE A 51 -4.08 0.83 -0.79
C ILE A 51 -3.90 2.23 -0.22
N GLN A 52 -3.15 2.35 0.87
CA GLN A 52 -2.96 3.62 1.56
C GLN A 52 -1.54 4.09 1.36
N PHE A 53 -1.40 5.34 0.89
CA PHE A 53 -0.14 6.02 0.69
C PHE A 53 -0.06 7.26 1.58
N ASN A 54 1.15 7.65 1.95
CA ASN A 54 1.45 9.02 2.35
C ASN A 54 2.14 9.74 1.20
N CYS A 55 1.82 11.00 0.96
CA CYS A 55 2.57 11.88 0.06
C CYS A 55 2.50 13.31 0.63
N PRO A 56 3.59 13.82 1.25
CA PRO A 56 3.56 15.12 1.92
C PRO A 56 3.18 16.26 0.98
N THR A 57 3.54 16.14 -0.30
CA THR A 57 3.35 17.18 -1.31
C THR A 57 2.10 16.98 -2.17
N PHE A 58 1.23 16.02 -1.84
CA PHE A 58 0.02 15.74 -2.63
C PHE A 58 -0.97 16.91 -2.63
N GLU A 59 -1.14 17.56 -1.48
CA GLU A 59 -1.89 18.82 -1.38
C GLU A 59 -0.93 19.97 -1.12
N SER A 60 -0.69 20.77 -2.17
CA SER A 60 0.25 21.90 -2.14
C SER A 60 -0.05 22.91 -1.03
N LEU A 61 -1.32 23.07 -0.63
CA LEU A 61 -1.73 23.99 0.43
C LEU A 61 -1.41 23.51 1.85
N LEU A 62 -1.08 22.23 2.03
CA LEU A 62 -0.75 21.63 3.33
C LEU A 62 0.75 21.49 3.58
N VAL A 63 1.59 21.82 2.59
CA VAL A 63 3.05 21.67 2.70
C VAL A 63 3.58 22.64 3.75
N LYS A 64 4.31 22.09 4.72
CA LYS A 64 4.97 22.86 5.77
C LYS A 64 6.45 23.06 5.46
N SER A 65 7.01 24.19 5.88
CA SER A 65 8.43 24.50 5.67
C SER A 65 9.37 23.68 6.56
N ASP A 66 8.85 23.09 7.63
CA ASP A 66 9.58 22.30 8.63
C ASP A 66 9.30 20.79 8.54
N GLY A 67 8.62 20.31 7.49
CA GLY A 67 8.38 18.89 7.27
C GLY A 67 9.70 18.10 7.13
N ASP A 68 9.74 16.88 7.68
CA ASP A 68 10.95 16.03 7.71
C ASP A 68 10.88 14.81 6.76
N LEU A 69 9.78 14.69 6.00
CA LEU A 69 9.57 13.62 5.04
C LEU A 69 10.00 14.01 3.62
N PRO A 70 10.51 13.05 2.84
CA PRO A 70 10.76 13.28 1.42
C PRO A 70 9.45 13.50 0.65
N ALA A 71 9.53 14.21 -0.47
CA ALA A 71 8.42 14.29 -1.42
C ALA A 71 8.12 12.92 -2.04
N GLY A 72 6.89 12.75 -2.54
CA GLY A 72 6.45 11.56 -3.25
C GLY A 72 5.66 10.57 -2.40
N PHE A 73 5.02 9.63 -3.11
CA PHE A 73 4.17 8.61 -2.51
C PHE A 73 4.98 7.54 -1.79
N GLN A 74 4.65 7.24 -0.54
CA GLN A 74 5.19 6.16 0.27
C GLN A 74 4.05 5.22 0.67
N VAL A 75 4.15 3.92 0.38
CA VAL A 75 3.09 2.97 0.73
C VAL A 75 3.06 2.67 2.23
N MET A 76 1.93 2.93 2.88
CA MET A 76 1.71 2.66 4.30
C MET A 76 1.00 1.31 4.53
N ASP A 77 -0.03 1.01 3.73
CA ASP A 77 -0.81 -0.22 3.83
C ASP A 77 -1.20 -0.76 2.45
N GLY A 78 -1.29 -2.08 2.33
CA GLY A 78 -1.73 -2.77 1.12
C GLY A 78 -0.63 -3.21 0.16
N LEU A 79 0.67 -3.10 0.51
CA LEU A 79 1.78 -3.52 -0.37
C LEU A 79 1.61 -4.94 -0.93
N GLN A 80 1.20 -5.90 -0.09
CA GLN A 80 1.02 -7.30 -0.52
C GLN A 80 -0.16 -7.45 -1.50
N ARG A 81 -1.25 -6.70 -1.27
CA ARG A 81 -2.44 -6.69 -2.14
C ARG A 81 -2.12 -6.05 -3.49
N LEU A 82 -1.41 -4.92 -3.47
CA LEU A 82 -0.94 -4.25 -4.69
C LEU A 82 -0.03 -5.19 -5.49
N THR A 83 0.89 -5.87 -4.81
CA THR A 83 1.80 -6.86 -5.42
C THR A 83 1.02 -8.00 -6.04
N ALA A 84 0.08 -8.62 -5.32
CA ALA A 84 -0.75 -9.70 -5.85
C ALA A 84 -1.51 -9.31 -7.14
N VAL A 85 -2.03 -8.07 -7.19
CA VAL A 85 -2.70 -7.57 -8.40
C VAL A 85 -1.71 -7.37 -9.54
N LYS A 86 -0.52 -6.81 -9.28
CA LYS A 86 0.54 -6.68 -10.31
C LYS A 86 0.97 -8.04 -10.85
N GLU A 87 1.20 -9.01 -9.97
CA GLU A 87 1.61 -10.37 -10.35
C GLU A 87 0.52 -11.11 -11.12
N PHE A 88 -0.77 -10.86 -10.82
CA PHE A 88 -1.88 -11.37 -11.63
C PHE A 88 -1.89 -10.74 -13.03
N LEU A 89 -1.72 -9.41 -13.13
CA LEU A 89 -1.65 -8.72 -14.42
C LEU A 89 -0.45 -9.15 -15.26
N ALA A 90 0.66 -9.50 -14.62
CA ALA A 90 1.85 -10.06 -15.26
C ALA A 90 1.71 -11.56 -15.64
N GLY A 91 0.68 -12.25 -15.17
CA GLY A 91 0.43 -13.67 -15.43
C GLY A 91 1.18 -14.65 -14.50
N ASN A 92 1.88 -14.13 -13.48
CA ASN A 92 2.61 -14.91 -12.48
C ASN A 92 1.68 -15.51 -11.42
N VAL A 93 0.60 -14.79 -11.08
CA VAL A 93 -0.48 -15.29 -10.21
C VAL A 93 -1.66 -15.71 -11.09
N ARG A 94 -2.16 -16.94 -10.90
CA ARG A 94 -3.23 -17.52 -11.71
C ARG A 94 -4.43 -17.91 -10.83
N PRO A 95 -5.41 -17.02 -10.60
CA PRO A 95 -6.62 -17.35 -9.84
C PRO A 95 -7.40 -18.45 -10.56
N PHE A 96 -7.78 -19.51 -9.83
CA PHE A 96 -8.43 -20.70 -10.40
C PHE A 96 -7.63 -21.38 -11.54
N GLY A 97 -6.32 -21.15 -11.61
CA GLY A 97 -5.47 -21.64 -12.70
C GLY A 97 -5.57 -20.83 -14.00
N LEU A 98 -6.34 -19.73 -14.01
CA LEU A 98 -6.60 -18.91 -15.19
C LEU A 98 -5.60 -17.75 -15.31
N THR A 99 -5.25 -17.41 -16.55
CA THR A 99 -4.51 -16.19 -16.91
C THR A 99 -5.48 -15.05 -17.21
N LEU A 100 -4.94 -13.84 -17.42
CA LEU A 100 -5.74 -12.72 -17.88
C LEU A 100 -6.36 -12.96 -19.26
N GLY A 101 -5.63 -13.66 -20.15
CA GLY A 101 -6.11 -14.02 -21.50
C GLY A 101 -7.31 -14.95 -21.45
N ASP A 102 -7.31 -15.93 -20.53
CA ASP A 102 -8.43 -16.86 -20.35
C ASP A 102 -9.72 -16.15 -19.89
N LEU A 103 -9.61 -14.96 -19.31
CA LEU A 103 -10.72 -14.16 -18.81
C LEU A 103 -11.22 -13.12 -19.82
N GLU A 104 -10.58 -12.98 -20.98
CA GLU A 104 -10.98 -12.00 -22.01
C GLU A 104 -12.44 -12.20 -22.44
N GLY A 105 -13.17 -11.09 -22.61
CA GLY A 105 -14.60 -11.12 -22.93
C GLY A 105 -15.53 -11.38 -21.73
N THR A 106 -15.00 -11.68 -20.55
CA THR A 106 -15.80 -11.84 -19.32
C THR A 106 -15.84 -10.56 -18.47
N SER A 107 -16.77 -10.53 -17.50
CA SER A 107 -16.82 -9.49 -16.46
C SER A 107 -15.67 -9.55 -15.44
N PHE A 108 -14.82 -10.58 -15.49
CA PHE A 108 -13.71 -10.76 -14.54
C PHE A 108 -12.39 -10.15 -15.02
N THR A 109 -12.37 -9.50 -16.19
CA THR A 109 -11.22 -8.68 -16.61
C THR A 109 -11.11 -7.40 -15.76
N PRO A 110 -9.93 -6.78 -15.60
CA PRO A 110 -9.77 -5.51 -14.89
C PRO A 110 -10.67 -4.36 -15.41
N ARG A 111 -11.13 -4.43 -16.67
CA ARG A 111 -12.07 -3.47 -17.26
C ARG A 111 -13.52 -3.75 -16.84
N GLY A 112 -13.92 -5.02 -16.77
CA GLY A 112 -15.26 -5.47 -16.41
C GLY A 112 -15.48 -5.70 -14.91
N MET A 113 -14.41 -5.89 -14.14
CA MET A 113 -14.50 -6.26 -12.73
C MET A 113 -15.03 -5.09 -11.91
N THR A 114 -16.07 -5.36 -11.12
CA THR A 114 -16.70 -4.38 -10.22
C THR A 114 -15.75 -3.95 -9.10
N TYR A 115 -14.84 -4.82 -8.70
CA TYR A 115 -13.93 -4.62 -7.57
C TYR A 115 -12.61 -4.00 -8.04
N ARG A 116 -12.50 -2.67 -7.88
CA ARG A 116 -11.29 -1.90 -8.22
C ARG A 116 -10.50 -1.59 -6.97
N LEU A 117 -9.17 -1.59 -7.09
CA LEU A 117 -8.31 -1.03 -6.06
C LEU A 117 -8.67 0.44 -5.84
N ARG A 118 -8.65 0.87 -4.58
CA ARG A 118 -8.85 2.27 -4.19
C ARG A 118 -7.57 2.81 -3.60
N PHE A 119 -7.12 3.96 -4.06
CA PHE A 119 -5.94 4.61 -3.50
C PHE A 119 -6.40 5.73 -2.57
N ALA A 120 -6.01 5.62 -1.30
CA ALA A 120 -6.20 6.65 -0.30
C ALA A 120 -4.85 7.31 -0.01
N THR A 121 -4.82 8.63 -0.02
CA THR A 121 -3.59 9.41 0.17
C THR A 121 -3.72 10.27 1.42
N PHE A 122 -2.75 10.14 2.31
CA PHE A 122 -2.54 11.02 3.45
C PHE A 122 -1.43 12.03 3.10
N CYS A 123 -1.47 13.18 3.76
CA CYS A 123 -0.49 14.26 3.58
C CYS A 123 0.26 14.55 4.88
N PHE A 124 0.66 13.51 5.62
CA PHE A 124 1.50 13.69 6.81
C PHE A 124 2.83 14.30 6.38
N GLN A 125 3.26 15.34 7.11
CA GLN A 125 4.49 16.08 6.84
C GLN A 125 5.67 15.57 7.66
N TYR A 126 5.39 14.81 8.73
CA TYR A 126 6.41 14.35 9.66
C TYR A 126 6.44 12.83 9.79
N LYS A 127 7.65 12.26 9.91
CA LYS A 127 7.87 10.82 9.97
C LYS A 127 7.22 10.21 11.20
N LEU A 128 7.24 10.90 12.33
CA LEU A 128 6.61 10.39 13.55
C LEU A 128 5.11 10.10 13.35
N ASP A 129 4.39 10.99 12.65
CA ASP A 129 2.96 10.82 12.35
C ASP A 129 2.73 9.62 11.42
N VAL A 130 3.59 9.43 10.41
CA VAL A 130 3.53 8.26 9.51
C VAL A 130 3.73 6.96 10.28
N LEU A 131 4.70 6.90 11.20
CA LEU A 131 4.95 5.69 11.99
C LEU A 131 3.80 5.39 12.95
N ASP A 132 3.25 6.41 13.61
CA ASP A 132 2.07 6.25 14.46
C ASP A 132 0.86 5.74 13.67
N HIS A 133 0.62 6.30 12.49
CA HIS A 133 -0.46 5.85 11.61
C HIS A 133 -0.23 4.42 11.12
N TYR A 134 0.99 4.09 10.69
CA TYR A 134 1.38 2.74 10.26
C TYR A 134 1.13 1.72 11.37
N LEU A 135 1.54 2.03 12.61
CA LEU A 135 1.31 1.14 13.76
C LEU A 135 -0.19 0.99 14.07
N ALA A 136 -0.98 2.06 13.98
CA ALA A 136 -2.42 2.00 14.18
C ALA A 136 -3.11 1.06 13.17
N LEU A 137 -2.70 1.13 11.89
CA LEU A 137 -3.24 0.27 10.84
C LEU A 137 -2.84 -1.21 11.00
N ASN A 138 -1.57 -1.47 11.35
CA ASN A 138 -0.98 -2.81 11.23
C ASN A 138 -0.91 -3.60 12.54
N ARG A 139 -1.36 -3.01 13.66
CA ARG A 139 -1.52 -3.71 14.94
C ARG A 139 -2.91 -4.32 15.14
N GLY A 140 -3.95 -3.79 14.47
CA GLY A 140 -5.32 -4.32 14.55
C GLY A 140 -5.58 -5.41 13.50
N GLY A 141 -6.42 -6.40 13.84
CA GLY A 141 -6.76 -7.49 12.90
C GLY A 141 -5.71 -8.59 12.84
N THR A 142 -5.36 -9.08 11.63
CA THR A 142 -4.21 -9.99 11.41
C THR A 142 -2.93 -9.14 11.41
N PRO A 143 -2.21 -9.06 12.54
CA PRO A 143 -1.17 -8.07 12.69
C PRO A 143 0.06 -8.41 11.84
N HIS A 144 0.92 -7.42 11.61
CA HIS A 144 2.29 -7.73 11.22
C HIS A 144 2.96 -8.60 12.29
N SER A 145 4.04 -9.30 11.92
CA SER A 145 4.73 -10.16 12.89
C SER A 145 5.22 -9.33 14.08
N ALA A 146 5.42 -9.98 15.23
CA ALA A 146 5.88 -9.30 16.44
C ALA A 146 7.23 -8.61 16.20
N GLU A 147 8.11 -9.23 15.40
CA GLU A 147 9.41 -8.68 15.02
C GLU A 147 9.26 -7.41 14.18
N GLU A 148 8.37 -7.40 13.18
CA GLU A 148 8.12 -6.21 12.36
C GLU A 148 7.51 -5.08 13.17
N ILE A 149 6.57 -5.39 14.06
CA ILE A 149 6.00 -4.39 14.96
C ILE A 149 7.07 -3.83 15.90
N ALA A 150 7.93 -4.67 16.48
CA ALA A 150 9.01 -4.24 17.36
C ALA A 150 10.00 -3.32 16.65
N ARG A 151 10.37 -3.63 15.39
CA ARG A 151 11.26 -2.80 14.57
C ARG A 151 10.69 -1.40 14.34
N VAL A 152 9.42 -1.29 13.96
CA VAL A 152 8.78 0.01 13.70
C VAL A 152 8.57 0.80 14.99
N VAL A 153 8.30 0.13 16.12
CA VAL A 153 8.28 0.76 17.45
C VAL A 153 9.63 1.37 17.81
N ALA A 154 10.72 0.62 17.63
CA ALA A 154 12.06 1.13 17.92
C ALA A 154 12.39 2.36 17.06
N MET A 155 12.00 2.35 15.77
CA MET A 155 12.15 3.50 14.88
C MET A 155 11.38 4.73 15.39
N ARG A 156 10.12 4.54 15.82
CA ARG A 156 9.29 5.62 16.36
C ARG A 156 9.84 6.16 17.68
N ASP A 157 10.19 5.29 18.61
CA ASP A 157 10.65 5.68 19.95
C ASP A 157 12.00 6.42 19.88
N GLU A 158 12.84 6.09 18.90
CA GLU A 158 14.05 6.85 18.60
C GLU A 158 13.74 8.29 18.19
N LEU A 159 12.78 8.49 17.28
CA LEU A 159 12.37 9.83 16.84
C LEU A 159 11.84 10.67 18.02
N ILE A 160 11.07 10.06 18.92
CA ILE A 160 10.60 10.72 20.14
C ILE A 160 11.79 11.13 21.02
N ARG A 161 12.74 10.21 21.25
CA ARG A 161 13.93 10.45 22.07
C ARG A 161 14.79 11.59 21.54
N THR A 162 14.88 11.74 20.22
CA THR A 162 15.65 12.80 19.56
C THR A 162 14.89 14.12 19.42
N GLY A 163 13.63 14.19 19.86
CA GLY A 163 12.80 15.39 19.73
C GLY A 163 12.41 15.71 18.29
N ALA A 164 12.15 14.68 17.47
CA ALA A 164 11.68 14.86 16.10
C ALA A 164 10.32 15.59 16.05
N PRO A 165 10.06 16.41 15.02
CA PRO A 165 8.82 17.15 14.89
C PRO A 165 7.61 16.21 14.66
N SER A 166 6.41 16.72 14.95
CA SER A 166 5.15 16.02 14.73
C SER A 166 4.03 17.01 14.41
N SER A 167 2.88 16.52 13.94
CA SER A 167 1.71 17.37 13.70
C SER A 167 1.02 17.86 14.97
N ARG A 168 1.46 17.43 16.16
CA ARG A 168 0.91 17.82 17.48
C ARG A 168 1.78 18.85 18.20
#